data_AF-A0A930MG58-F1
#
_entry.id   AF-A0A930MG58-F1
#
_cell.length_a   1.000
_cell.length_b   1.000
_cell.length_c   1.000
_cell.angle_alpha   90.00
_cell.angle_beta   90.00
_cell.angle_gamma   90.00
#
_symmetry.space_group_name_H-M   'P 1'
#
loop_
_entity.id
_entity.type
_entity.pdbx_description
1 polymer ?
#
loop_
_entity_poly.entity_id
_entity_poly.type
_entity_poly.pdbx_seq_one_letter_code
_entity_poly.pdbx_strand_id
1 'polypeptide(L)'
;LFLAGKSDKVFVSMNIKLYSMAEKGLPVGESPVADRLGALVDGENPTVATYAKEDGCLVRVTAAAKTTEEARALLTPTLAEVRAAIGEEYIRSVEED
;
A
#
# COMPACT_ATOMS: atom_id res chain seq x y z
N LEU A 1 -15.84 5.41 30.98
CA LEU A 1 -15.62 3.96 30.75
C LEU A 1 -15.74 3.73 29.24
N PHE A 2 -14.98 2.81 28.66
CA PHE A 2 -15.06 2.34 27.26
C PHE A 2 -14.30 3.10 26.16
N LEU A 3 -13.06 2.65 25.89
CA LEU A 3 -12.52 2.26 24.57
C LEU A 3 -10.98 2.25 24.56
N ALA A 4 -10.37 1.62 25.57
CA ALA A 4 -8.96 1.24 25.50
C ALA A 4 -8.83 -0.25 25.84
N GLY A 5 -9.69 -1.06 25.21
CA GLY A 5 -9.40 -2.48 25.04
C GLY A 5 -8.26 -2.55 24.04
N LYS A 6 -7.03 -2.63 24.56
CA LYS A 6 -5.81 -2.85 23.77
C LYS A 6 -6.10 -4.00 22.80
N SER A 7 -6.12 -3.71 21.51
CA SER A 7 -6.13 -4.77 20.50
C SER A 7 -4.92 -5.66 20.77
N ASP A 8 -5.11 -6.97 20.98
CA ASP A 8 -4.03 -7.97 21.10
C ASP A 8 -3.29 -8.18 19.76
N LYS A 9 -3.36 -7.20 18.87
CA LYS A 9 -2.79 -7.22 17.53
C LYS A 9 -1.85 -6.05 17.36
N VAL A 10 -0.70 -6.32 16.76
CA VAL A 10 0.18 -5.31 16.20
C VAL A 10 -0.26 -5.00 14.77
N PHE A 11 0.05 -3.78 14.33
CA PHE A 11 -0.16 -3.34 12.96
C PHE A 11 1.19 -3.04 12.34
N VAL A 12 1.44 -3.59 11.16
CA VAL A 12 2.62 -3.26 10.35
C VAL A 12 2.12 -2.67 9.05
N SER A 13 2.66 -1.52 8.66
CA SER A 13 2.29 -0.84 7.42
C SER A 13 3.49 -0.66 6.52
N MET A 14 3.27 -0.90 5.23
CA MET A 14 4.27 -0.75 4.19
C MET A 14 3.79 0.31 3.21
N ASN A 15 4.59 1.35 3.03
CA ASN A 15 4.32 2.47 2.16
C ASN A 15 5.11 2.30 0.86
N ILE A 16 4.40 2.23 -0.26
CA ILE A 16 4.96 2.21 -1.61
C ILE A 16 4.72 3.59 -2.22
N LYS A 17 5.81 4.35 -2.38
CA LYS A 17 5.78 5.68 -3.01
C LYS A 17 5.98 5.52 -4.50
N LEU A 18 5.09 6.10 -5.30
CA LEU A 18 5.18 6.09 -6.75
C LEU A 18 5.76 7.39 -7.26
N TYR A 19 6.41 7.33 -8.42
CA TYR A 19 6.76 8.53 -9.17
C TYR A 19 5.49 9.30 -9.56
N SER A 20 5.58 10.63 -9.55
CA SER A 20 4.56 11.47 -10.16
C SER A 20 4.49 11.24 -11.67
N MET A 21 3.33 11.56 -12.27
CA MET A 21 3.19 11.52 -13.74
C MET A 21 4.17 12.48 -14.42
N ALA A 22 4.45 13.62 -13.79
CA ALA A 22 5.43 14.60 -14.27
C ALA A 22 6.86 14.02 -14.31
N GLU A 23 7.30 13.33 -13.25
CA GLU A 23 8.60 12.66 -13.21
C GLU A 23 8.70 11.52 -14.24
N LYS A 24 7.56 10.89 -14.56
CA LYS A 24 7.47 9.87 -15.61
C LYS A 24 7.32 10.42 -17.03
N GLY A 25 7.12 11.73 -17.19
CA GLY A 25 6.80 12.34 -18.48
C GLY A 25 5.46 11.86 -19.07
N LEU A 26 4.55 11.37 -18.24
CA LEU A 26 3.22 10.93 -18.65
C LEU A 26 2.21 12.10 -18.56
N PRO A 27 1.22 12.16 -19.48
CA PRO A 27 0.13 13.12 -19.38
C PRO A 27 -0.61 13.00 -18.05
N VAL A 28 -1.02 14.14 -17.49
CA VAL A 28 -1.80 14.20 -16.25
C VAL A 28 -3.12 13.44 -16.46
N GLY A 29 -3.41 12.48 -15.58
CA GLY A 29 -4.63 11.67 -15.62
C GLY A 29 -4.46 10.27 -16.23
N GLU A 30 -3.32 9.96 -16.86
CA GLU A 30 -3.08 8.66 -17.50
C GLU A 30 -2.25 7.71 -16.62
N SER A 31 -2.60 7.59 -15.34
CA SER A 31 -1.96 6.58 -14.48
C SER A 31 -2.74 5.27 -14.55
N PRO A 32 -2.22 4.22 -15.24
CA PRO A 32 -2.89 2.92 -15.26
C PRO A 32 -2.92 2.24 -13.89
N VAL A 33 -2.21 2.82 -12.91
CA VAL A 33 -2.00 2.26 -11.58
C VAL A 33 -3.29 2.29 -10.74
N ALA A 34 -4.12 3.34 -10.87
CA ALA A 34 -5.35 3.47 -10.08
C ALA A 34 -6.36 2.36 -10.40
N ASP A 35 -6.60 2.11 -11.69
CA ASP A 35 -7.54 1.07 -12.14
C ASP A 35 -7.05 -0.34 -11.77
N ARG A 36 -5.73 -0.57 -11.84
CA ARG A 36 -5.11 -1.86 -11.47
C ARG A 36 -5.12 -2.11 -9.96
N LEU A 37 -5.01 -1.06 -9.16
CA LEU A 37 -5.09 -1.15 -7.71
C LEU A 37 -6.50 -1.32 -7.20
N GLY A 38 -7.52 -0.82 -7.91
CA GLY A 38 -8.92 -0.90 -7.49
C GLY A 38 -9.38 -2.32 -7.11
N ALA A 39 -8.87 -3.35 -7.78
CA ALA A 39 -9.19 -4.75 -7.47
C ALA A 39 -8.54 -5.28 -6.16
N LEU A 40 -7.50 -4.63 -5.65
CA LEU A 40 -6.75 -5.04 -4.45
C LEU A 40 -7.20 -4.29 -3.18
N VAL A 41 -8.02 -3.25 -3.32
CA VAL A 41 -8.45 -2.36 -2.22
C VAL A 41 -9.57 -2.99 -1.37
N ASP A 42 -10.24 -4.05 -1.87
CA ASP A 42 -11.37 -4.70 -1.18
C ASP A 42 -10.96 -5.73 -0.10
N GLY A 43 -9.66 -5.88 0.20
CA GLY A 43 -9.16 -6.81 1.22
C GLY A 43 -9.34 -6.31 2.66
N GLU A 44 -9.77 -7.20 3.58
CA GLU A 44 -9.91 -6.87 5.00
C GLU A 44 -8.57 -6.87 5.77
N ASN A 45 -7.64 -7.79 5.44
CA ASN A 45 -6.32 -7.89 6.07
C ASN A 45 -5.36 -8.78 5.25
N PRO A 46 -4.26 -8.26 4.67
CA PRO A 46 -3.84 -6.86 4.72
C PRO A 46 -4.79 -5.93 3.96
N THR A 47 -4.97 -4.72 4.46
CA THR A 47 -5.74 -3.66 3.79
C THR A 47 -4.83 -2.86 2.87
N VAL A 48 -5.26 -2.61 1.64
CA VAL A 48 -4.55 -1.75 0.67
C VAL A 48 -5.30 -0.43 0.54
N ALA A 49 -4.62 0.70 0.75
CA ALA A 49 -5.17 2.04 0.62
C ALA A 49 -4.32 2.87 -0.34
N THR A 50 -4.97 3.62 -1.24
CA THR A 50 -4.30 4.48 -2.22
C THR A 50 -4.57 5.95 -1.91
N TYR A 51 -3.52 6.76 -1.87
CA TYR A 51 -3.59 8.20 -1.64
C TYR A 51 -2.95 8.94 -2.81
N ALA A 52 -3.77 9.58 -3.62
CA ALA A 52 -3.30 10.48 -4.67
C ALA A 52 -2.89 11.83 -4.07
N LYS A 53 -1.68 12.29 -4.38
CA LYS A 53 -1.17 13.62 -4.06
C LYS A 53 -0.65 14.30 -5.33
N GLU A 54 -0.39 15.61 -5.24
CA GLU A 54 0.17 16.38 -6.35
C GLU A 54 1.58 15.89 -6.74
N ASP A 55 2.35 15.41 -5.77
CA ASP A 55 3.72 14.90 -5.94
C ASP A 55 3.79 13.40 -6.29
N GLY A 56 2.65 12.75 -6.50
CA GLY A 56 2.58 11.33 -6.84
C GLY A 56 1.53 10.56 -6.05
N CYS A 57 1.49 9.25 -6.24
CA CYS A 57 0.57 8.37 -5.53
C CYS A 57 1.32 7.58 -4.45
N LEU A 58 0.70 7.42 -3.29
CA LEU A 58 1.18 6.57 -2.20
C LEU A 58 0.21 5.40 -2.04
N VAL A 59 0.75 4.19 -2.04
CA VAL A 59 -0.01 2.97 -1.73
C VAL A 59 0.46 2.46 -0.38
N ARG A 60 -0.47 2.33 0.57
CA ARG A 60 -0.21 1.79 1.91
C ARG A 60 -0.85 0.42 2.04
N VAL A 61 -0.06 -0.58 2.41
CA VAL A 61 -0.53 -1.92 2.74
C VAL A 61 -0.36 -2.14 4.23
N THR A 62 -1.44 -2.38 4.96
CA THR A 62 -1.43 -2.54 6.42
C THR A 62 -1.92 -3.93 6.80
N ALA A 63 -1.13 -4.67 7.57
CA ALA A 63 -1.54 -5.95 8.14
C ALA A 63 -1.69 -5.86 9.66
N ALA A 64 -2.69 -6.55 10.18
CA ALA A 64 -2.92 -6.74 11.61
C ALA A 64 -2.73 -8.21 12.00
N ALA A 65 -1.84 -8.50 12.95
CA ALA A 65 -1.57 -9.85 13.43
C ALA A 65 -1.15 -9.86 14.92
N LYS A 66 -0.94 -11.03 15.53
CA LYS A 66 -0.55 -11.09 16.96
C LYS A 66 0.90 -10.68 17.19
N THR A 67 1.75 -10.85 16.18
CA THR A 67 3.17 -10.50 16.22
C THR A 67 3.59 -9.75 14.97
N THR A 68 4.71 -9.01 15.04
CA THR A 68 5.24 -8.25 13.92
C THR A 68 5.67 -9.18 12.79
N GLU A 69 6.24 -10.33 13.13
CA GLU A 69 6.64 -11.37 12.19
C GLU A 69 5.44 -11.94 11.43
N GLU A 70 4.33 -12.23 12.11
CA GLU A 70 3.09 -12.68 11.45
C GLU A 70 2.53 -11.59 10.52
N ALA A 71 2.52 -10.33 10.97
CA ALA A 71 2.04 -9.22 10.14
C ALA A 71 2.89 -9.05 8.87
N ARG A 72 4.22 -9.13 8.98
CA ARG A 72 5.12 -9.10 7.81
C ARG A 72 4.94 -10.30 6.88
N ALA A 73 4.68 -11.49 7.44
CA ALA A 73 4.38 -12.67 6.64
C ALA A 73 3.09 -12.49 5.82
N LEU A 74 2.06 -11.86 6.40
CA LEU A 74 0.83 -11.51 5.69
C LEU A 74 1.04 -10.43 4.63
N LEU A 75 1.90 -9.43 4.90
CA LEU A 75 2.21 -8.37 3.94
C LEU A 75 2.94 -8.89 2.70
N THR A 76 3.81 -9.89 2.85
CA THR A 76 4.69 -10.36 1.76
C THR A 76 3.93 -10.71 0.46
N PRO A 77 2.90 -11.57 0.46
CA PRO A 77 2.15 -11.87 -0.77
C PRO A 77 1.40 -10.65 -1.31
N THR A 78 0.73 -9.87 -0.45
CA THR A 78 -0.03 -8.68 -0.89
C THR A 78 0.88 -7.62 -1.48
N LEU A 79 2.07 -7.40 -0.92
CA LEU A 79 3.06 -6.49 -1.50
C LEU A 79 3.53 -6.96 -2.87
N ALA A 80 3.73 -8.26 -3.08
CA ALA A 80 4.11 -8.79 -4.38
C ALA A 80 3.03 -8.52 -5.44
N GLU A 81 1.77 -8.77 -5.09
CA GLU A 81 0.61 -8.50 -5.98
C GLU A 81 0.47 -7.00 -6.28
N VAL A 82 0.57 -6.15 -5.24
CA VAL A 82 0.50 -4.69 -5.38
C VAL A 82 1.63 -4.18 -6.27
N ARG A 83 2.88 -4.64 -6.06
CA ARG A 83 4.03 -4.24 -6.88
C ARG A 83 3.89 -4.71 -8.33
N ALA A 84 3.37 -5.91 -8.55
CA ALA A 84 3.10 -6.43 -9.91
C ALA A 84 1.98 -5.64 -10.60
N ALA A 85 0.91 -5.26 -9.89
CA ALA A 85 -0.18 -4.45 -10.42
C ALA A 85 0.29 -3.03 -10.78
N ILE A 86 1.13 -2.43 -9.93
CA ILE A 86 1.69 -1.09 -10.15
C ILE A 86 2.70 -1.10 -11.30
N GLY A 87 3.60 -2.08 -11.33
CA GLY A 87 4.78 -2.10 -12.20
C GLY A 87 6.00 -1.47 -11.51
N GLU A 88 7.12 -2.19 -11.51
CA GLU A 88 8.37 -1.77 -10.86
C GLU A 88 8.86 -0.40 -11.30
N GLU A 89 8.67 -0.09 -12.58
CA GLU A 89 9.09 1.17 -13.14
C GLU A 89 8.40 2.36 -12.49
N TYR A 90 7.19 2.21 -11.97
CA TYR A 90 6.44 3.29 -11.33
C TYR A 90 6.78 3.47 -9.84
N ILE A 91 7.51 2.53 -9.23
CA ILE A 91 7.84 2.54 -7.81
C ILE A 91 9.12 3.33 -7.56
N ARG A 92 9.02 4.34 -6.70
CA ARG A 92 10.14 5.18 -6.26
C ARG A 92 10.82 4.62 -5.01
N SER A 93 10.04 4.25 -4.01
CA SER A 93 10.56 3.59 -2.80
C SER A 93 9.50 2.75 -2.11
N VAL A 94 9.96 1.82 -1.27
CA VAL A 94 9.13 0.97 -0.41
C VAL A 94 9.71 1.02 0.99
N GLU A 95 8.93 1.46 1.97
CA GLU A 95 9.37 1.73 3.34
C GLU A 95 8.36 1.15 4.34
N GLU A 96 8.84 0.54 5.42
CA GLU A 96 8.01 0.18 6.59
C GLU A 96 7.82 1.42 7.48
N ASP A 97 6.60 1.65 7.95
CA ASP A 97 6.24 2.75 8.88
C ASP A 97 6.44 2.35 10.35
#